data_AF-A0A9J6GGI3-F1
#
_entry.id   AF-A0A9J6GGI3-F1
#
_cell.length_a   1.000
_cell.length_b   1.000
_cell.length_c   1.000
_cell.angle_alpha   90.00
_cell.angle_beta   90.00
_cell.angle_gamma   90.00
#
_symmetry.space_group_name_H-M   'P 1'
#
loop_
_entity.id
_entity.type
_entity.pdbx_description
1 polymer ?
#
loop_
_entity_poly.entity_id
_entity_poly.type
_entity_poly.pdbx_seq_one_letter_code
_entity_poly.pdbx_strand_id
1 'polypeptide(L)'
;MSSEKFEDLEEDFVSLMDDMRRKLESVKNRGGVAESKKSQLREIQRKVDQASGVLQEMEHEARSAPNPYRVHMNSKTRKYRSELDEVNKTASTLAGGATHVTIARQDLLSPSSVLGDFGSGDPQRSRLLQMNETLNRTTDSLARTFQVAAETDQIGTAVAEELRTQRESLVRTKERLEETDQNLTTSRKILRTMYRRVMTNKMILILIIVIEMCILGALIYWKFIMK
;
A
#
# COMPACT_ATOMS: atom_id res chain seq x y z
N MET A 1 -23.15 -9.89 -8.42
CA MET A 1 -23.44 -9.82 -6.97
C MET A 1 -22.18 -9.78 -6.09
N SER A 2 -20.98 -9.42 -6.61
CA SER A 2 -19.72 -9.46 -5.83
C SER A 2 -19.26 -8.06 -5.33
N SER A 3 -19.86 -6.96 -5.81
CA SER A 3 -19.52 -5.60 -5.32
C SER A 3 -20.25 -5.27 -4.02
N GLU A 4 -21.54 -5.58 -3.93
CA GLU A 4 -22.40 -5.23 -2.79
C GLU A 4 -21.92 -5.88 -1.48
N LYS A 5 -21.57 -7.17 -1.51
CA LYS A 5 -20.98 -7.85 -0.36
C LYS A 5 -19.65 -7.25 0.08
N PHE A 6 -18.85 -6.75 -0.84
CA PHE A 6 -17.59 -6.10 -0.50
C PHE A 6 -17.81 -4.71 0.10
N GLU A 7 -18.82 -3.98 -0.38
CA GLU A 7 -19.20 -2.68 0.17
C GLU A 7 -19.74 -2.81 1.60
N ASP A 8 -20.57 -3.81 1.88
CA ASP A 8 -21.06 -4.11 3.24
C ASP A 8 -19.90 -4.44 4.19
N LEU A 9 -18.96 -5.29 3.75
CA LEU A 9 -17.77 -5.64 4.53
C LEU A 9 -16.83 -4.45 4.73
N GLU A 10 -16.75 -3.54 3.76
CA GLU A 10 -15.97 -2.31 3.85
C GLU A 10 -16.58 -1.35 4.89
N GLU A 11 -17.91 -1.21 4.93
CA GLU A 11 -18.61 -0.41 5.93
C GLU A 11 -18.43 -0.99 7.35
N ASP A 12 -18.57 -2.30 7.49
CA ASP A 12 -18.31 -3.02 8.74
C ASP A 12 -16.87 -2.82 9.22
N PHE A 13 -15.89 -2.96 8.31
CA PHE A 13 -14.47 -2.75 8.63
C PHE A 13 -14.18 -1.32 9.10
N VAL A 14 -14.72 -0.32 8.41
CA VAL A 14 -14.52 1.09 8.74
C VAL A 14 -15.15 1.42 10.09
N SER A 15 -16.36 0.93 10.37
CA SER A 15 -17.02 1.12 11.67
C SER A 15 -16.19 0.54 12.82
N LEU A 16 -15.59 -0.64 12.60
CA LEU A 16 -14.80 -1.35 13.60
C LEU A 16 -13.44 -0.66 13.83
N MET A 17 -12.83 -0.10 12.78
CA MET A 17 -11.63 0.73 12.85
C MET A 17 -11.85 2.03 13.62
N ASP A 18 -12.96 2.72 13.38
CA ASP A 18 -13.31 3.96 14.09
C ASP A 18 -13.55 3.69 15.59
N ASP A 19 -14.24 2.60 15.89
CA ASP A 19 -14.43 2.11 17.25
C ASP A 19 -13.10 1.79 17.96
N MET A 20 -12.16 1.14 17.26
CA MET A 20 -10.84 0.85 17.80
C MET A 20 -10.03 2.12 18.04
N ARG A 21 -10.04 3.08 17.10
CA ARG A 21 -9.36 4.39 17.25
C ARG A 21 -9.91 5.16 18.44
N ARG A 22 -11.23 5.25 18.60
CA ARG A 22 -11.89 5.91 19.76
C ARG A 22 -11.51 5.24 21.08
N LYS A 23 -11.48 3.91 21.12
CA LYS A 23 -11.07 3.16 22.32
C LYS A 23 -9.59 3.34 22.63
N LEU A 24 -8.73 3.33 21.62
CA LEU A 24 -7.29 3.59 21.77
C LEU A 24 -7.02 4.99 22.32
N GLU A 25 -7.75 6.00 21.83
CA GLU A 25 -7.67 7.37 22.33
C GLU A 25 -8.19 7.48 23.78
N SER A 26 -9.26 6.74 24.12
CA SER A 26 -9.75 6.66 25.50
C SER A 26 -8.73 6.04 26.47
N VAL A 27 -7.97 5.04 26.01
CA VAL A 27 -6.89 4.37 26.77
C VAL A 27 -5.68 5.30 26.92
N LYS A 28 -5.39 6.11 25.90
CA LYS A 28 -4.31 7.11 25.92
C LYS A 28 -4.62 8.26 26.89
N ASN A 29 -5.85 8.75 26.91
CA ASN A 29 -6.27 9.88 27.75
C ASN A 29 -6.54 9.48 29.21
N ARG A 30 -6.96 8.24 29.48
CA ARG A 30 -7.12 7.73 30.86
C ARG A 30 -5.79 7.22 31.40
N GLY A 31 -4.94 8.15 31.82
CA GLY A 31 -3.63 7.91 32.42
C GLY A 31 -3.62 7.17 33.78
N GLY A 32 -4.76 6.76 34.35
CA GLY A 32 -4.84 6.12 35.67
C GLY A 32 -5.72 4.87 35.69
N VAL A 33 -5.32 3.88 36.50
CA VAL A 33 -5.93 2.56 36.74
C VAL A 33 -5.51 1.45 35.75
N ALA A 34 -4.48 0.70 36.14
CA ALA A 34 -3.88 -0.41 35.38
C ALA A 34 -4.86 -1.55 35.04
N GLU A 35 -5.90 -1.77 35.84
CA GLU A 35 -6.92 -2.82 35.58
C GLU A 35 -7.93 -2.44 34.50
N SER A 36 -8.39 -1.17 34.45
CA SER A 36 -9.25 -0.68 33.36
C SER A 36 -8.48 -0.67 32.04
N LYS A 37 -7.19 -0.33 32.06
CA LYS A 37 -6.33 -0.43 30.87
C LYS A 37 -6.22 -1.87 30.37
N LYS A 38 -6.05 -2.84 31.28
CA LYS A 38 -5.91 -4.26 30.90
C LYS A 38 -7.21 -4.87 30.36
N SER A 39 -8.37 -4.48 30.89
CA SER A 39 -9.67 -4.93 30.37
C SER A 39 -9.99 -4.27 29.01
N GLN A 40 -9.71 -2.99 28.86
CA GLN A 40 -9.89 -2.27 27.59
C GLN A 40 -8.89 -2.73 26.52
N LEU A 41 -7.65 -3.06 26.88
CA LEU A 41 -6.68 -3.66 25.97
C LEU A 41 -7.10 -5.05 25.49
N ARG A 42 -7.69 -5.89 26.36
CA ARG A 42 -8.27 -7.17 25.95
C ARG A 42 -9.47 -6.99 25.01
N GLU A 43 -10.26 -5.96 25.23
CA GLU A 43 -11.39 -5.64 24.35
C GLU A 43 -10.92 -5.09 22.99
N ILE A 44 -9.87 -4.25 22.98
CA ILE A 44 -9.20 -3.80 21.75
C ILE A 44 -8.61 -5.00 21.01
N GLN A 45 -7.95 -5.93 21.71
CA GLN A 45 -7.41 -7.13 21.08
C GLN A 45 -8.51 -7.98 20.43
N ARG A 46 -9.65 -8.17 21.10
CA ARG A 46 -10.81 -8.87 20.52
C ARG A 46 -11.34 -8.17 19.27
N LYS A 47 -11.39 -6.84 19.26
CA LYS A 47 -11.79 -6.06 18.07
C LYS A 47 -10.74 -6.14 16.95
N VAL A 48 -9.44 -6.16 17.27
CA VAL A 48 -8.37 -6.39 16.29
C VAL A 48 -8.52 -7.76 15.65
N ASP A 49 -8.82 -8.80 16.44
CA ASP A 49 -9.07 -10.15 15.93
C ASP A 49 -10.32 -10.19 15.02
N GLN A 50 -11.42 -9.52 15.42
CA GLN A 50 -12.61 -9.38 14.58
C GLN A 50 -12.33 -8.64 13.27
N ALA A 51 -11.59 -7.53 13.31
CA ALA A 51 -11.18 -6.77 12.13
C ALA A 51 -10.31 -7.60 11.19
N SER A 52 -9.42 -8.42 11.75
CA SER A 52 -8.57 -9.32 10.97
C SER A 52 -9.39 -10.42 10.27
N GLY A 53 -10.46 -10.90 10.89
CA GLY A 53 -11.41 -11.83 10.28
C GLY A 53 -12.18 -11.19 9.11
N VAL A 54 -12.73 -9.99 9.30
CA VAL A 54 -13.41 -9.24 8.23
C VAL A 54 -12.44 -8.92 7.08
N LEU A 55 -11.20 -8.54 7.39
CA LEU A 55 -10.16 -8.32 6.37
C LEU A 55 -9.86 -9.59 5.57
N GLN A 56 -9.84 -10.75 6.22
CA GLN A 56 -9.62 -12.05 5.55
C GLN A 56 -10.80 -12.41 4.63
N GLU A 57 -12.04 -12.13 5.03
CA GLU A 57 -13.23 -12.30 4.18
C GLU A 57 -13.21 -11.34 2.99
N MET A 58 -12.80 -10.08 3.20
CA MET A 58 -12.57 -9.11 2.13
C MET A 58 -11.45 -9.55 1.17
N GLU A 59 -10.37 -10.16 1.64
CA GLU A 59 -9.32 -10.74 0.78
C GLU A 59 -9.86 -11.92 -0.06
N HIS A 60 -10.76 -12.73 0.49
CA HIS A 60 -11.37 -13.86 -0.21
C HIS A 60 -12.35 -13.40 -1.30
N GLU A 61 -13.20 -12.41 -1.00
CA GLU A 61 -14.12 -11.81 -1.98
C GLU A 61 -13.33 -11.05 -3.08
N ALA A 62 -12.27 -10.32 -2.69
CA ALA A 62 -11.37 -9.65 -3.64
C ALA A 62 -10.66 -10.62 -4.60
N ARG A 63 -10.35 -11.85 -4.17
CA ARG A 63 -9.80 -12.92 -5.02
C ARG A 63 -10.84 -13.53 -5.96
N SER A 64 -12.09 -13.57 -5.53
CA SER A 64 -13.22 -14.15 -6.28
C SER A 64 -13.81 -13.19 -7.32
N ALA A 65 -13.49 -11.89 -7.25
CA ALA A 65 -13.99 -10.86 -8.14
C ALA A 65 -13.30 -10.81 -9.54
N PRO A 66 -14.01 -10.37 -10.60
CA PRO A 66 -13.45 -10.19 -11.94
C PRO A 66 -12.29 -9.17 -12.02
N ASN A 67 -11.39 -9.38 -12.98
CA ASN A 67 -10.09 -8.70 -13.13
C ASN A 67 -10.07 -7.15 -12.98
N PRO A 68 -11.03 -6.36 -13.51
CA PRO A 68 -11.00 -4.91 -13.33
C PRO A 68 -11.31 -4.45 -11.89
N TYR A 69 -12.18 -5.16 -11.16
CA TYR A 69 -12.52 -4.85 -9.78
C TYR A 69 -11.49 -5.40 -8.79
N ARG A 70 -10.89 -6.55 -9.12
CA ARG A 70 -9.85 -7.21 -8.33
C ARG A 70 -8.63 -6.32 -8.02
N VAL A 71 -8.19 -5.50 -8.97
CA VAL A 71 -7.03 -4.61 -8.78
C VAL A 71 -7.34 -3.50 -7.78
N HIS A 72 -8.49 -2.84 -7.94
CA HIS A 72 -8.96 -1.81 -7.01
C HIS A 72 -9.17 -2.39 -5.61
N MET A 73 -9.79 -3.57 -5.53
CA MET A 73 -10.13 -4.23 -4.28
C MET A 73 -8.88 -4.69 -3.50
N ASN A 74 -7.90 -5.32 -4.16
CA ASN A 74 -6.63 -5.67 -3.53
C ASN A 74 -5.83 -4.45 -3.04
N SER A 75 -5.92 -3.32 -3.75
CA SER A 75 -5.25 -2.09 -3.32
C SER A 75 -5.87 -1.55 -2.02
N LYS A 76 -7.20 -1.62 -1.87
CA LYS A 76 -7.92 -1.25 -0.64
C LYS A 76 -7.59 -2.20 0.50
N THR A 77 -7.65 -3.51 0.26
CA THR A 77 -7.33 -4.51 1.29
C THR A 77 -5.90 -4.39 1.82
N ARG A 78 -4.92 -4.06 0.96
CA ARG A 78 -3.54 -3.78 1.39
C ARG A 78 -3.44 -2.53 2.27
N LYS A 79 -4.19 -1.46 1.96
CA LYS A 79 -4.22 -0.25 2.80
C LYS A 79 -4.82 -0.57 4.17
N TYR A 80 -5.97 -1.23 4.20
CA TYR A 80 -6.64 -1.65 5.42
C TYR A 80 -5.80 -2.58 6.30
N ARG A 81 -5.01 -3.48 5.68
CA ARG A 81 -4.02 -4.29 6.39
C ARG A 81 -2.95 -3.44 7.07
N SER A 82 -2.39 -2.46 6.36
CA SER A 82 -1.38 -1.55 6.93
C SER A 82 -1.95 -0.72 8.08
N GLU A 83 -3.18 -0.21 7.94
CA GLU A 83 -3.84 0.56 8.99
C GLU A 83 -4.14 -0.29 10.23
N LEU A 84 -4.53 -1.55 10.06
CA LEU A 84 -4.69 -2.49 11.17
C LEU A 84 -3.37 -2.79 11.89
N ASP A 85 -2.28 -2.98 11.15
CA ASP A 85 -0.97 -3.24 11.74
C ASP A 85 -0.45 -2.04 12.52
N GLU A 86 -0.74 -0.81 12.08
CA GLU A 86 -0.42 0.41 12.83
C GLU A 86 -1.24 0.53 14.13
N VAL A 87 -2.55 0.25 14.06
CA VAL A 87 -3.42 0.22 15.24
C VAL A 87 -3.00 -0.89 16.21
N ASN A 88 -2.59 -2.05 15.71
CA ASN A 88 -2.11 -3.16 16.53
C ASN A 88 -0.75 -2.85 17.19
N LYS A 89 0.18 -2.18 16.48
CA LYS A 89 1.45 -1.71 17.05
C LYS A 89 1.22 -0.66 18.13
N THR A 90 0.30 0.29 17.92
CA THR A 90 -0.03 1.30 18.93
C THR A 90 -0.73 0.69 20.15
N ALA A 91 -1.61 -0.29 19.97
CA ALA A 91 -2.19 -1.06 21.08
C ALA A 91 -1.12 -1.90 21.83
N SER A 92 -0.22 -2.55 21.10
CA SER A 92 0.86 -3.38 21.67
C SER A 92 1.94 -2.56 22.37
N THR A 93 2.25 -1.36 21.90
CA THR A 93 3.16 -0.43 22.60
C THR A 93 2.55 0.13 23.88
N LEU A 94 1.24 0.43 23.86
CA LEU A 94 0.50 0.80 25.07
C LEU A 94 0.38 -0.36 26.07
N ALA A 95 0.31 -1.60 25.59
CA ALA A 95 0.32 -2.81 26.42
C ALA A 95 1.74 -3.19 26.92
N GLY A 96 2.76 -3.00 26.08
CA GLY A 96 4.15 -3.45 26.26
C GLY A 96 5.07 -2.45 26.95
N GLY A 97 4.62 -1.20 27.16
CA GLY A 97 5.32 -0.21 27.98
C GLY A 97 5.56 -0.66 29.44
N ALA A 98 4.90 -1.73 29.89
CA ALA A 98 5.10 -2.32 31.22
C ALA A 98 6.03 -3.56 31.24
N THR A 99 6.33 -4.19 30.09
CA THR A 99 6.99 -5.53 30.05
C THR A 99 8.37 -5.53 29.42
N HIS A 100 8.69 -4.62 28.49
CA HIS A 100 10.00 -4.64 27.82
C HIS A 100 11.13 -4.06 28.69
N VAL A 101 10.81 -3.21 29.67
CA VAL A 101 11.80 -2.67 30.62
C VAL A 101 12.24 -3.71 31.65
N THR A 102 11.41 -4.71 31.93
CA THR A 102 11.68 -5.70 32.99
C THR A 102 12.56 -6.85 32.49
N ILE A 103 12.37 -7.31 31.25
CA ILE A 103 13.15 -8.44 30.69
C ILE A 103 14.60 -8.03 30.38
N ALA A 104 14.80 -6.84 29.79
CA ALA A 104 16.15 -6.33 29.52
C ALA A 104 16.94 -6.00 30.81
N ARG A 105 16.25 -5.70 31.91
CA ARG A 105 16.88 -5.39 33.20
C ARG A 105 17.15 -6.65 34.03
N GLN A 106 16.36 -7.70 33.85
CA GLN A 106 16.56 -8.98 34.53
C GLN A 106 17.77 -9.74 33.98
N ASP A 107 18.07 -9.61 32.69
CA ASP A 107 19.26 -10.21 32.07
C ASP A 107 20.56 -9.46 32.45
N LEU A 108 20.47 -8.17 32.80
CA LEU A 108 21.57 -7.36 33.32
C LEU A 108 21.80 -7.49 34.83
N LEU A 109 20.89 -8.14 35.56
CA LEU A 109 20.95 -8.32 37.02
C LEU A 109 21.18 -9.77 37.44
N SER A 110 21.41 -10.69 36.49
CA SER A 110 21.89 -12.03 36.82
C SER A 110 23.37 -11.94 37.21
N PRO A 111 23.74 -12.15 38.49
CA PRO A 111 25.14 -12.19 38.87
C PRO A 111 25.70 -13.50 38.31
N SER A 112 26.55 -13.36 37.29
CA SER A 112 27.44 -14.40 36.79
C SER A 112 28.21 -15.01 37.97
N SER A 113 27.75 -16.16 38.46
CA SER A 113 28.35 -16.93 39.55
C SER A 113 29.58 -17.69 39.06
N VAL A 114 30.57 -16.97 38.53
CA VAL A 114 31.85 -17.51 38.02
C VAL A 114 32.91 -17.59 39.13
N LEU A 115 32.49 -17.76 40.38
CA LEU A 115 33.41 -17.95 41.49
C LEU A 115 32.97 -19.13 42.34
N GLY A 116 33.59 -20.28 42.07
CA GLY A 116 33.67 -21.38 43.01
C GLY A 116 33.26 -22.72 42.42
N ASP A 117 34.22 -23.43 41.84
CA ASP A 117 34.48 -24.82 42.22
C ASP A 117 35.83 -25.27 41.62
N PHE A 118 36.92 -25.11 42.39
CA PHE A 118 38.22 -25.72 42.06
C PHE A 118 38.26 -27.14 42.67
N GLY A 119 37.48 -28.03 42.08
CA GLY A 119 37.55 -29.47 42.29
C GLY A 119 38.62 -30.08 41.39
N SER A 120 39.64 -30.66 42.02
CA SER A 120 40.73 -31.48 41.49
C SER A 120 40.43 -32.29 40.20
N GLY A 121 41.05 -31.88 39.09
CA GLY A 121 41.16 -32.61 37.82
C GLY A 121 41.77 -31.72 36.73
N ASP A 122 42.89 -32.15 36.14
CA ASP A 122 43.78 -31.41 35.21
C ASP A 122 43.23 -30.12 34.56
N PRO A 123 43.68 -28.92 35.00
CA PRO A 123 43.22 -27.63 34.47
C PRO A 123 43.58 -27.39 32.99
N GLN A 124 44.51 -28.18 32.43
CA GLN A 124 44.84 -28.15 31.00
C GLN A 124 43.81 -28.91 30.15
N ARG A 125 43.24 -30.01 30.67
CA ARG A 125 42.30 -30.84 29.92
C ARG A 125 40.93 -30.17 29.82
N SER A 126 40.48 -29.52 30.89
CA SER A 126 39.26 -28.70 30.89
C SER A 126 39.37 -27.50 29.94
N ARG A 127 40.53 -26.83 29.89
CA ARG A 127 40.79 -25.74 28.93
C ARG A 127 40.77 -26.22 27.47
N LEU A 128 41.38 -27.36 27.16
CA LEU A 128 41.38 -27.90 25.80
C LEU A 128 39.98 -28.33 25.35
N LEU A 129 39.18 -28.94 26.24
CA LEU A 129 37.79 -29.25 25.95
C LEU A 129 36.97 -27.98 25.70
N GLN A 130 37.16 -26.94 26.52
CA GLN A 130 36.50 -25.64 26.33
C GLN A 130 36.92 -24.94 25.03
N MET A 131 38.19 -25.04 24.63
CA MET A 131 38.67 -24.56 23.34
C MET A 131 38.06 -25.35 22.17
N ASN A 132 37.93 -26.68 22.30
CA ASN A 132 37.31 -27.52 21.28
C ASN A 132 35.81 -27.24 21.13
N GLU A 133 35.09 -27.08 22.25
CA GLU A 133 33.69 -26.66 22.30
C GLU A 133 33.48 -25.31 21.60
N THR A 134 34.35 -24.34 21.90
CA THR A 134 34.30 -23.01 21.27
C THR A 134 34.60 -23.10 19.77
N LEU A 135 35.57 -23.93 19.36
CA LEU A 135 35.92 -24.12 17.95
C LEU A 135 34.79 -24.79 17.16
N ASN A 136 34.16 -25.84 17.72
CA ASN A 136 32.97 -26.46 17.13
C ASN A 136 31.83 -25.45 17.02
N ARG A 137 31.56 -24.67 18.06
CA ARG A 137 30.54 -23.61 18.01
C ARG A 137 30.85 -22.55 16.95
N THR A 138 32.12 -22.15 16.80
CA THR A 138 32.52 -21.21 15.73
C THR A 138 32.35 -21.83 14.35
N THR A 139 32.67 -23.11 14.19
CA THR A 139 32.53 -23.84 12.93
C THR A 139 31.06 -23.93 12.52
N ASP A 140 30.18 -24.30 13.45
CA ASP A 140 28.73 -24.32 13.23
C ASP A 140 28.17 -22.94 12.91
N SER A 141 28.68 -21.90 13.59
CA SER A 141 28.28 -20.52 13.29
C SER A 141 28.73 -20.11 11.89
N LEU A 142 29.93 -20.51 11.46
CA LEU A 142 30.49 -20.19 10.16
C LEU A 142 29.73 -20.92 9.04
N ALA A 143 29.37 -22.18 9.26
CA ALA A 143 28.51 -22.95 8.36
C ALA A 143 27.13 -22.29 8.19
N ARG A 144 26.51 -21.83 9.28
CA ARG A 144 25.26 -21.06 9.23
C ARG A 144 25.43 -19.75 8.46
N THR A 145 26.53 -19.01 8.68
CA THR A 145 26.79 -17.77 7.94
C THR A 145 26.94 -18.01 6.45
N PHE A 146 27.62 -19.09 6.03
CA PHE A 146 27.73 -19.44 4.61
C PHE A 146 26.37 -19.79 3.99
N GLN A 147 25.52 -20.51 4.72
CA GLN A 147 24.16 -20.79 4.27
C GLN A 147 23.35 -19.50 4.09
N VAL A 148 23.37 -18.61 5.09
CA VAL A 148 22.65 -17.32 5.02
C VAL A 148 23.22 -16.44 3.91
N ALA A 149 24.53 -16.44 3.69
CA ALA A 149 25.15 -15.70 2.61
C ALA A 149 24.71 -16.24 1.23
N ALA A 150 24.62 -17.56 1.06
CA ALA A 150 24.13 -18.19 -0.16
C ALA A 150 22.65 -17.89 -0.40
N GLU A 151 21.80 -17.94 0.63
CA GLU A 151 20.40 -17.54 0.54
C GLU A 151 20.27 -16.05 0.20
N THR A 152 21.13 -15.20 0.77
CA THR A 152 21.18 -13.76 0.48
C THR A 152 21.61 -13.49 -0.96
N ASP A 153 22.56 -14.24 -1.51
CA ASP A 153 22.99 -14.12 -2.90
C ASP A 153 21.88 -14.52 -3.89
N GLN A 154 21.13 -15.58 -3.56
CA GLN A 154 19.94 -15.97 -4.32
C GLN A 154 18.84 -14.90 -4.30
N ILE A 155 18.58 -14.28 -3.14
CA ILE A 155 17.65 -13.16 -3.04
C ILE A 155 18.17 -11.96 -3.83
N GLY A 156 19.47 -11.65 -3.73
CA GLY A 156 20.10 -10.55 -4.45
C GLY A 156 19.99 -10.70 -5.97
N THR A 157 20.18 -11.92 -6.49
CA THR A 157 19.99 -12.22 -7.91
C THR A 157 18.53 -12.09 -8.34
N ALA A 158 17.58 -12.59 -7.55
CA ALA A 158 16.15 -12.42 -7.83
C ALA A 158 15.73 -10.93 -7.85
N VAL A 159 16.20 -10.13 -6.89
CA VAL A 159 15.95 -8.69 -6.87
C VAL A 159 16.56 -7.99 -8.09
N ALA A 160 17.78 -8.38 -8.51
CA ALA A 160 18.40 -7.83 -9.71
C ALA A 160 17.60 -8.13 -10.98
N GLU A 161 17.04 -9.33 -11.10
CA GLU A 161 16.18 -9.71 -12.22
C GLU A 161 14.85 -8.93 -12.22
N GLU A 162 14.25 -8.74 -11.04
CA GLU A 162 13.04 -7.94 -10.91
C GLU A 162 13.29 -6.46 -11.27
N LEU A 163 14.39 -5.87 -10.81
CA LEU A 163 14.79 -4.51 -11.19
C LEU A 163 15.00 -4.37 -12.70
N ARG A 164 15.58 -5.39 -13.35
CA ARG A 164 15.71 -5.42 -14.81
C ARG A 164 14.34 -5.38 -15.50
N THR A 165 13.39 -6.16 -15.00
CA THR A 165 12.02 -6.23 -15.52
C THR A 165 11.25 -4.94 -15.29
N GLN A 166 11.40 -4.33 -14.12
CA GLN A 166 10.83 -3.01 -13.80
C GLN A 166 11.40 -1.92 -14.72
N ARG A 167 12.72 -1.93 -14.96
CA ARG A 167 13.36 -1.01 -15.91
C ARG A 167 12.78 -1.15 -17.31
N GLU A 168 12.59 -2.38 -17.79
CA GLU A 168 11.98 -2.63 -19.11
C GLU A 168 10.55 -2.11 -19.18
N SER A 169 9.74 -2.34 -18.14
CA SER A 169 8.38 -1.81 -18.04
C SER A 169 8.37 -0.27 -18.07
N LEU A 170 9.30 0.39 -17.37
CA LEU A 170 9.44 1.85 -17.38
C LEU A 170 9.81 2.36 -18.77
N VAL A 171 10.75 1.71 -19.46
CA VAL A 171 11.13 2.07 -20.84
C VAL A 171 9.93 1.94 -21.79
N ARG A 172 9.19 0.83 -21.73
CA ARG A 172 7.96 0.65 -22.54
C ARG A 172 6.88 1.69 -22.22
N THR A 173 6.73 2.05 -20.95
CA THR A 173 5.77 3.07 -20.53
C THR A 173 6.18 4.45 -21.07
N LYS A 174 7.48 4.76 -21.05
CA LYS A 174 8.02 5.99 -21.62
C LYS A 174 7.80 6.06 -23.14
N GLU A 175 8.07 4.97 -23.86
CA GLU A 175 7.85 4.88 -25.31
C GLU A 175 6.36 5.09 -25.66
N ARG A 176 5.45 4.43 -24.94
CA ARG A 176 4.00 4.63 -25.11
C ARG A 176 3.56 6.06 -24.80
N LEU A 177 4.19 6.71 -23.83
CA LEU A 177 3.90 8.11 -23.49
C LEU A 177 4.33 9.04 -24.62
N GLU A 178 5.53 8.84 -25.18
CA GLU A 178 6.01 9.58 -26.36
C GLU A 178 5.11 9.36 -27.59
N GLU A 179 4.68 8.11 -27.84
CA GLU A 179 3.73 7.80 -28.92
C GLU A 179 2.37 8.48 -28.69
N THR A 180 1.87 8.49 -27.45
CA THR A 180 0.61 9.15 -27.09
C THR A 180 0.69 10.67 -27.31
N ASP A 181 1.83 11.30 -26.99
CA ASP A 181 2.04 12.73 -27.22
C ASP A 181 2.07 13.08 -28.72
N GLN A 182 2.70 12.24 -29.54
CA GLN A 182 2.66 12.36 -31.00
C GLN A 182 1.24 12.20 -31.55
N ASN A 183 0.48 11.23 -31.05
CA ASN A 183 -0.91 11.00 -31.42
C ASN A 183 -1.82 12.16 -30.99
N LEU A 184 -1.58 12.77 -29.82
CA LEU A 184 -2.27 13.98 -29.36
C LEU A 184 -1.99 15.18 -30.26
N THR A 185 -0.73 15.37 -30.67
CA THR A 185 -0.34 16.45 -31.59
C THR A 185 -1.03 16.29 -32.95
N THR A 186 -1.08 15.06 -33.48
CA THR A 186 -1.78 14.75 -34.73
C THR A 186 -3.29 14.96 -34.59
N SER A 187 -3.88 14.53 -33.47
CA SER A 187 -5.30 14.72 -33.17
C SER A 187 -5.67 16.20 -33.10
N ARG A 188 -4.84 17.04 -32.45
CA ARG A 188 -5.02 18.50 -32.42
C ARG A 188 -4.99 19.11 -33.83
N LYS A 189 -4.10 18.63 -34.72
CA LYS A 189 -4.01 19.09 -36.11
C LYS A 189 -5.26 18.72 -36.91
N ILE A 190 -5.78 17.50 -36.74
CA ILE A 190 -7.03 17.04 -37.38
C ILE A 190 -8.21 17.86 -36.87
N LEU A 191 -8.36 18.01 -35.55
CA LEU A 191 -9.42 18.81 -34.93
C LEU A 191 -9.40 20.27 -35.43
N ARG A 192 -8.22 20.89 -35.53
CA ARG A 192 -8.09 22.25 -36.07
C ARG A 192 -8.55 22.33 -37.54
N THR A 193 -8.29 21.29 -38.32
CA THR A 193 -8.71 21.20 -39.72
C THR A 193 -10.23 21.02 -39.83
N MET A 194 -10.82 20.14 -39.01
CA MET A 194 -12.28 19.97 -38.92
C MET A 194 -12.96 21.27 -38.50
N TYR A 195 -12.45 21.93 -37.45
CA TYR A 195 -12.98 23.21 -36.97
C TYR A 195 -12.99 24.27 -38.07
N ARG A 196 -11.89 24.41 -38.83
CA ARG A 196 -11.83 25.35 -39.95
C ARG A 196 -12.86 25.02 -41.02
N ARG A 197 -12.99 23.75 -41.43
CA ARG A 197 -13.99 23.34 -42.44
C ARG A 197 -15.42 23.68 -42.00
N VAL A 198 -15.76 23.38 -40.75
CA VAL A 198 -17.09 23.70 -40.18
C VAL A 198 -17.32 25.21 -40.15
N MET A 199 -16.31 25.99 -39.74
CA MET A 199 -16.40 27.45 -39.72
C MET A 199 -16.61 28.02 -41.13
N THR A 200 -15.83 27.59 -42.12
CA THR A 200 -15.99 28.03 -43.52
C THR A 200 -17.38 27.68 -44.05
N ASN A 201 -17.86 26.45 -43.80
CA ASN A 201 -19.19 26.03 -44.22
C ASN A 201 -20.29 26.90 -43.58
N LYS A 202 -20.17 27.22 -42.29
CA LYS A 202 -21.10 28.15 -41.62
C LYS A 202 -21.06 29.56 -42.22
N MET A 203 -19.87 30.08 -42.53
CA MET A 203 -19.73 31.40 -43.15
C MET A 203 -20.35 31.45 -44.54
N ILE A 204 -20.17 30.41 -45.36
CA ILE A 204 -20.80 30.29 -46.69
C ILE A 204 -22.32 30.24 -46.56
N LEU A 205 -22.86 29.48 -45.59
CA LEU A 205 -24.30 29.40 -45.36
C LEU A 205 -24.89 30.76 -44.96
N ILE A 206 -24.22 31.51 -44.08
CA ILE A 206 -24.67 32.87 -43.69
C ILE A 206 -24.64 33.81 -44.90
N LEU A 207 -23.59 33.74 -45.73
CA LEU A 207 -23.47 34.56 -46.94
C LEU A 207 -24.65 34.35 -47.90
N ILE A 208 -25.04 33.09 -48.14
CA ILE A 208 -26.16 32.75 -49.04
C ILE A 208 -27.47 33.37 -48.51
N ILE A 209 -27.76 33.21 -47.22
CA ILE A 209 -28.98 33.76 -46.60
C ILE A 209 -29.02 35.30 -46.74
N VAL A 210 -27.89 35.98 -46.53
CA VAL A 210 -27.80 37.44 -46.69
C VAL A 210 -28.09 37.86 -48.13
N ILE A 211 -27.53 37.15 -49.11
CA ILE A 211 -27.76 37.42 -50.54
C ILE A 211 -29.24 37.23 -50.89
N GLU A 212 -29.88 36.15 -50.44
CA GLU A 212 -31.31 35.91 -50.67
C GLU A 212 -32.18 37.02 -50.08
N MET A 213 -31.89 37.46 -48.85
CA MET A 213 -32.57 38.58 -48.21
C MET A 213 -32.40 39.89 -48.98
N CYS A 214 -31.20 40.17 -49.50
CA CYS A 214 -30.97 41.35 -50.34
C CYS A 214 -31.78 41.33 -51.64
N ILE A 215 -31.86 40.17 -52.31
CA ILE A 215 -32.64 40.02 -53.56
C ILE A 215 -34.13 40.21 -53.28
N LEU A 216 -34.67 39.58 -52.23
CA LEU A 216 -36.08 39.76 -51.84
C LEU A 216 -36.38 41.21 -51.50
N GLY A 217 -35.49 41.88 -50.74
CA GLY A 217 -35.61 43.30 -50.44
C GLY A 217 -35.61 44.18 -51.69
N ALA A 218 -34.69 43.92 -52.63
CA ALA A 218 -34.62 44.65 -53.90
C ALA A 218 -35.88 44.45 -54.77
N LEU A 219 -36.42 43.24 -54.82
CA LEU A 219 -37.67 42.96 -55.55
C LEU A 219 -38.88 43.68 -54.95
N ILE A 220 -38.98 43.71 -53.61
CA ILE A 220 -40.05 44.45 -52.92
C ILE A 220 -39.91 45.94 -53.18
N TYR A 221 -38.70 46.48 -53.05
CA TYR A 221 -38.41 47.89 -53.33
C TYR A 221 -38.80 48.26 -54.77
N TRP A 222 -38.39 47.45 -55.75
CA TRP A 222 -38.71 47.71 -57.15
C TRP A 222 -40.22 47.62 -57.41
N LYS A 223 -40.90 46.59 -56.88
CA LYS A 223 -42.35 46.42 -57.07
C LYS A 223 -43.18 47.52 -56.41
N PHE A 224 -42.77 48.02 -55.25
CA PHE A 224 -43.55 48.99 -54.47
C PHE A 224 -43.32 50.44 -54.92
N ILE A 225 -42.13 50.76 -55.45
CA ILE A 225 -41.81 52.12 -55.92
C ILE A 225 -42.09 52.30 -57.41
N MET A 226 -42.00 51.24 -58.22
CA MET A 226 -42.23 51.33 -59.67
C MET A 226 -43.68 51.05 -60.09
N LYS A 227 -44.62 51.14 -59.15
CA LYS A 227 -46.06 51.06 -59.38
C LYS A 227 -46.76 52.19 -58.64
#